data_AF-A0A239GVL8-F1
#
_entry.id   AF-A0A239GVL8-F1
#
_cell.length_a   1.000
_cell.length_b   1.000
_cell.length_c   1.000
_cell.angle_alpha   90.00
_cell.angle_beta   90.00
_cell.angle_gamma   90.00
#
_symmetry.space_group_name_H-M   'P 1'
#
loop_
_entity.id
_entity.type
_entity.pdbx_description
1 polymer ?
#
loop_
_entity_poly.entity_id
_entity_poly.type
_entity_poly.pdbx_seq_one_letter_code
_entity_poly.pdbx_strand_id
1 'polypeptide(L)'
;MAPGEVGHNVVPRWRPWPTPQGVRHQCPVCADAPDRVVPLFSRLPLMLSCADHGCRVKPAGDIALAAFDGEPMPPEPAPPDVVELDRRTHEAIATGRVTLPRRSVHAGVWFRLLRTLLDEVSTSPAKVRKRSQAVLNTIWEAVGTPARAGLSVWRPFEALDRDQQEAMLQAAAIAVRQTETGVIIARGTLGPLLTSLPYQPVDAGAPALPTVPPPPPAARHSPADLDAALKDVFEAAKTDQTTARWILQCLTWRLRSTAAFEREREALITTCALPAEFLPEAHEWDFSRPGPFGIL
;
A
#
# COMPACT_ATOMS: atom_id res chain seq x y z
N MET A 1 -11.89 -5.07 -1.73
CA MET A 1 -13.13 -4.49 -1.15
C MET A 1 -12.81 -3.13 -0.53
N ALA A 2 -13.76 -2.41 0.08
CA ALA A 2 -13.42 -1.16 0.79
C ALA A 2 -12.74 -1.46 2.15
N PRO A 3 -11.87 -0.57 2.66
CA PRO A 3 -11.27 -0.74 3.99
C PRO A 3 -12.35 -0.91 5.08
N GLY A 4 -12.16 -1.91 5.95
CA GLY A 4 -13.08 -2.22 7.05
C GLY A 4 -14.39 -2.92 6.65
N GLU A 5 -14.59 -3.23 5.37
CA GLU A 5 -15.81 -3.93 4.92
C GLU A 5 -15.78 -5.42 5.26
N VAL A 6 -14.61 -6.04 5.20
CA VAL A 6 -14.43 -7.45 5.60
C VAL A 6 -13.86 -7.46 7.01
N GLY A 7 -14.49 -8.24 7.89
CA GLY A 7 -13.99 -8.46 9.25
C GLY A 7 -12.65 -9.20 9.26
N HIS A 8 -11.94 -9.12 10.37
CA HIS A 8 -10.68 -9.83 10.55
C HIS A 8 -10.93 -11.26 11.05
N ASN A 9 -10.41 -12.26 10.35
CA ASN A 9 -10.38 -13.63 10.85
C ASN A 9 -9.10 -13.84 11.68
N VAL A 10 -9.25 -14.24 12.94
CA VAL A 10 -8.11 -14.53 13.82
C VAL A 10 -7.76 -16.01 13.72
N VAL A 11 -6.52 -16.32 13.34
CA VAL A 11 -6.02 -17.69 13.27
C VAL A 11 -4.85 -17.85 14.26
N PRO A 12 -5.02 -18.66 15.33
CA PRO A 12 -3.96 -18.89 16.31
C PRO A 12 -2.72 -19.52 15.67
N ARG A 13 -1.51 -19.03 16.02
CA ARG A 13 -0.21 -19.56 15.55
C ARG A 13 -0.09 -19.68 14.02
N TRP A 14 -0.76 -18.80 13.29
CA TRP A 14 -0.76 -18.81 11.83
C TRP A 14 0.62 -18.50 11.25
N ARG A 15 0.99 -19.24 10.20
CA ARG A 15 2.14 -18.98 9.36
C ARG A 15 1.66 -18.85 7.92
N PRO A 16 2.02 -17.77 7.20
CA PRO A 16 1.59 -17.59 5.82
C PRO A 16 2.36 -18.50 4.88
N TRP A 17 1.64 -19.10 3.93
CA TRP A 17 2.16 -19.87 2.78
C TRP A 17 2.79 -21.26 2.96
N PRO A 18 2.96 -21.89 4.15
CA PRO A 18 3.44 -23.27 4.19
C PRO A 18 2.40 -24.21 3.60
N THR A 19 2.87 -25.21 2.83
CA THR A 19 2.05 -26.35 2.42
C THR A 19 2.03 -27.40 3.55
N PRO A 20 0.85 -27.84 4.02
CA PRO A 20 0.76 -29.01 4.88
C PRO A 20 1.19 -30.30 4.16
N GLN A 21 0.97 -30.37 2.84
CA GLN A 21 1.05 -31.64 2.11
C GLN A 21 2.45 -32.02 1.61
N GLY A 22 3.45 -31.12 1.64
CA GLY A 22 4.82 -31.41 1.20
C GLY A 22 5.00 -31.83 -0.27
N VAL A 23 3.92 -31.85 -1.06
CA VAL A 23 3.94 -32.23 -2.48
C VAL A 23 4.62 -31.14 -3.30
N ARG A 24 5.68 -31.54 -4.01
CA ARG A 24 6.38 -30.66 -4.93
C ARG A 24 5.66 -30.62 -6.27
N HIS A 25 5.52 -29.42 -6.83
CA HIS A 25 4.95 -29.22 -8.16
C HIS A 25 6.02 -28.65 -9.10
N GLN A 26 6.04 -29.12 -10.35
CA GLN A 26 7.01 -28.70 -11.35
C GLN A 26 6.37 -28.62 -12.73
N CYS A 27 6.97 -27.84 -13.64
CA CYS A 27 6.58 -27.90 -15.05
C CYS A 27 7.12 -29.20 -15.66
N PRO A 28 6.35 -29.91 -16.49
CA PRO A 28 6.86 -31.04 -17.27
C PRO A 28 8.06 -30.65 -18.14
N VAL A 29 8.04 -29.45 -18.74
CA VAL A 29 9.14 -28.96 -19.60
C VAL A 29 10.43 -28.70 -18.81
N CYS A 30 10.33 -28.03 -17.65
CA CYS A 30 11.50 -27.82 -16.79
C CYS A 30 12.07 -29.13 -16.21
N ALA A 31 11.21 -30.13 -16.00
CA ALA A 31 11.62 -31.40 -15.42
C ALA A 31 12.47 -32.24 -16.40
N ASP A 32 12.26 -32.06 -17.70
CA ASP A 32 13.00 -32.72 -18.77
C ASP A 32 14.31 -32.00 -19.14
N ALA A 33 14.52 -30.79 -18.61
CA ALA A 33 15.72 -30.01 -18.89
C ALA A 33 16.99 -30.66 -18.28
N PRO A 34 18.12 -30.69 -19.03
CA PRO A 34 19.36 -31.35 -18.59
C PRO A 34 20.00 -30.68 -17.36
N ASP A 35 19.74 -29.39 -17.15
CA ASP A 35 20.23 -28.57 -16.04
C ASP A 35 19.19 -28.38 -14.92
N ARG A 36 18.30 -29.37 -14.72
CA ARG A 36 17.19 -29.32 -13.76
C ARG A 36 17.57 -28.65 -12.43
N VAL A 37 17.03 -27.46 -12.21
CA VAL A 37 17.02 -26.82 -10.89
C VAL A 37 15.63 -26.96 -10.33
N VAL A 38 15.50 -27.45 -9.10
CA VAL A 38 14.21 -27.50 -8.40
C VAL A 38 14.00 -26.13 -7.74
N PRO A 39 13.13 -25.27 -8.28
CA PRO A 39 13.00 -23.92 -7.78
C PRO A 39 12.24 -23.92 -6.45
N LEU A 40 12.48 -22.93 -5.59
CA LEU A 40 11.82 -22.81 -4.28
C LEU A 40 10.28 -22.83 -4.41
N PHE A 41 9.73 -22.21 -5.47
CA PHE A 41 8.28 -22.15 -5.69
C PHE A 41 7.64 -23.52 -5.89
N SER A 42 8.40 -24.55 -6.29
CA SER A 42 7.90 -25.93 -6.40
C SER A 42 7.32 -26.46 -5.08
N ARG A 43 7.67 -25.84 -3.95
CA ARG A 43 7.19 -26.21 -2.60
C ARG A 43 6.10 -25.29 -2.06
N LEU A 44 5.76 -24.21 -2.77
CA LEU A 44 4.80 -23.22 -2.31
C LEU A 44 3.48 -23.38 -3.08
N PRO A 45 2.31 -23.30 -2.41
CA PRO A 45 1.01 -23.43 -3.06
C PRO A 45 0.58 -22.08 -3.62
N LEU A 46 1.50 -21.36 -4.27
CA LEU A 46 1.32 -19.96 -4.66
C LEU A 46 1.29 -19.75 -6.17
N MET A 47 1.61 -20.78 -6.94
CA MET A 47 1.65 -20.75 -8.39
C MET A 47 0.96 -21.99 -8.95
N LEU A 48 0.25 -21.81 -10.05
CA LEU A 48 -0.43 -22.88 -10.79
C LEU A 48 0.23 -23.18 -12.14
N SER A 49 1.16 -22.33 -12.56
CA SER A 49 1.84 -22.37 -13.84
C SER A 49 3.31 -22.01 -13.69
N CYS A 50 4.10 -22.41 -14.70
CA CYS A 50 5.50 -22.05 -14.80
C CYS A 50 5.65 -20.63 -15.35
N ALA A 51 6.48 -19.81 -14.68
CA ALA A 51 6.74 -18.45 -15.13
C ALA A 51 7.48 -18.37 -16.47
N ASP A 52 8.27 -19.39 -16.82
CA ASP A 52 9.05 -19.42 -18.06
C ASP A 52 8.27 -20.04 -19.23
N HIS A 53 7.52 -21.11 -18.97
CA HIS A 53 6.87 -21.91 -20.02
C HIS A 53 5.36 -21.69 -20.14
N GLY A 54 4.70 -21.07 -19.15
CA GLY A 54 3.24 -20.89 -19.13
C GLY A 54 2.42 -22.18 -19.03
N CYS A 55 3.08 -23.34 -18.88
CA CYS A 55 2.48 -24.66 -18.64
C CYS A 55 1.87 -24.71 -17.22
N ARG A 56 0.80 -25.49 -17.01
CA ARG A 56 0.38 -25.88 -15.66
C ARG A 56 1.46 -26.68 -14.98
N VAL A 57 1.70 -26.39 -13.69
CA VAL A 57 2.56 -27.24 -12.87
C VAL A 57 1.80 -28.49 -12.44
N LYS A 58 2.50 -29.62 -12.36
CA LYS A 58 1.94 -30.92 -11.99
C LYS A 58 2.74 -31.49 -10.82
N PRO A 59 2.18 -32.44 -10.03
CA PRO A 59 2.94 -33.10 -8.99
C PRO A 59 4.21 -33.73 -9.56
N ALA A 60 5.35 -33.47 -8.91
CA ALA A 60 6.65 -33.92 -9.38
C ALA A 60 6.75 -35.46 -9.41
N GLY A 61 6.03 -36.14 -8.52
CA GLY A 61 5.92 -37.60 -8.51
C GLY A 61 5.26 -38.15 -9.77
N ASP A 62 4.16 -37.53 -10.21
CA ASP A 62 3.41 -37.96 -11.40
C ASP A 62 4.24 -37.77 -12.67
N ILE A 63 4.98 -36.65 -12.76
CA ILE A 63 5.92 -36.41 -13.88
C ILE A 63 7.04 -37.45 -13.88
N ALA A 64 7.61 -37.77 -12.72
CA ALA A 64 8.68 -38.75 -12.61
C ALA A 64 8.20 -40.17 -12.97
N LEU A 65 6.99 -40.54 -12.56
CA LEU A 65 6.37 -41.82 -12.90
C LEU A 65 6.11 -41.92 -14.41
N ALA A 66 5.51 -40.89 -15.00
CA ALA A 66 5.25 -40.83 -16.45
C ALA A 66 6.55 -40.94 -17.28
N ALA A 67 7.61 -40.26 -16.85
CA ALA A 67 8.92 -40.36 -17.49
C ALA A 67 9.55 -41.77 -17.33
N PHE A 68 9.37 -42.40 -16.17
CA PHE A 68 9.83 -43.78 -15.94
C PHE A 68 9.10 -44.78 -16.84
N ASP A 69 7.80 -44.58 -17.06
CA ASP A 69 6.96 -45.41 -17.92
C ASP A 69 7.22 -45.16 -19.43
N GLY A 70 8.11 -44.24 -19.79
CA GLY A 70 8.44 -43.91 -21.18
C GLY A 70 7.40 -43.04 -21.89
N GLU A 71 6.44 -42.49 -21.16
CA GLU A 71 5.34 -41.67 -21.67
C GLU A 71 5.37 -40.29 -20.96
N PRO A 72 6.27 -39.38 -21.35
CA PRO A 72 6.42 -38.09 -20.68
C PRO A 72 5.11 -37.29 -20.65
N MET A 73 4.80 -36.71 -19.49
CA MET A 73 3.58 -35.92 -19.32
C MET A 73 3.61 -34.69 -20.24
N PRO A 74 2.63 -34.53 -21.16
CA PRO A 74 2.63 -33.41 -22.08
C PRO A 74 2.35 -32.09 -21.34
N PRO A 75 2.95 -30.97 -21.77
CA PRO A 75 2.70 -29.66 -21.17
C PRO A 75 1.27 -29.19 -21.50
N GLU A 76 0.48 -28.93 -20.46
CA GLU A 76 -0.84 -28.32 -20.60
C GLU A 76 -0.74 -26.80 -20.41
N PRO A 77 -1.23 -25.96 -21.33
CA PRO A 77 -1.19 -24.51 -21.16
C PRO A 77 -2.08 -24.05 -20.01
N ALA A 78 -1.57 -23.13 -19.18
CA ALA A 78 -2.37 -22.49 -18.13
C ALA A 78 -3.16 -21.28 -18.69
N PRO A 79 -4.28 -20.90 -18.04
CA PRO A 79 -5.02 -19.70 -18.41
C PRO A 79 -4.13 -18.43 -18.38
N PRO A 80 -4.26 -17.48 -19.32
CA PRO A 80 -3.36 -16.33 -19.42
C PRO A 80 -3.30 -15.45 -18.16
N ASP A 81 -4.41 -15.30 -17.45
CA ASP A 81 -4.47 -14.58 -16.17
C ASP A 81 -3.69 -15.29 -15.06
N VAL A 82 -3.74 -16.62 -15.04
CA VAL A 82 -2.96 -17.43 -14.10
C VAL A 82 -1.47 -17.29 -14.41
N VAL A 83 -1.09 -17.36 -15.69
CA VAL A 83 0.30 -17.17 -16.12
C VAL A 83 0.84 -15.81 -15.68
N GLU A 84 0.07 -14.73 -15.84
CA GLU A 84 0.53 -13.39 -15.45
C GLU A 84 0.60 -13.21 -13.92
N LEU A 85 -0.35 -13.77 -13.17
CA LEU A 85 -0.29 -13.78 -11.70
C LEU A 85 0.95 -14.54 -11.21
N ASP A 86 1.22 -15.70 -11.81
CA ASP A 86 2.34 -16.56 -11.44
C ASP A 86 3.68 -15.96 -11.86
N ARG A 87 3.76 -15.31 -13.02
CA ARG A 87 4.94 -14.55 -13.45
C ARG A 87 5.30 -13.47 -12.44
N ARG A 88 4.33 -12.70 -11.95
CA ARG A 88 4.54 -11.67 -10.91
C ARG A 88 4.93 -12.28 -9.56
N THR A 89 4.33 -13.41 -9.21
CA THR A 89 4.69 -14.14 -7.99
C THR A 89 6.11 -14.70 -8.07
N HIS A 90 6.51 -15.21 -9.23
CA HIS A 90 7.87 -15.63 -9.50
C HIS A 90 8.86 -14.45 -9.44
N GLU A 91 8.54 -13.32 -10.07
CA GLU A 91 9.34 -12.08 -10.00
C GLU A 91 9.58 -11.67 -8.54
N ALA A 92 8.53 -11.74 -7.70
CA ALA A 92 8.61 -11.44 -6.27
C ALA A 92 9.61 -12.34 -5.53
N ILE A 93 9.59 -13.65 -5.82
CA ILE A 93 10.45 -14.64 -5.18
C ILE A 93 11.89 -14.52 -5.68
N ALA A 94 12.07 -14.35 -6.98
CA ALA A 94 13.38 -14.33 -7.63
C ALA A 94 14.15 -13.02 -7.37
N THR A 95 13.45 -11.89 -7.31
CA THR A 95 14.10 -10.56 -7.28
C THR A 95 13.80 -9.74 -6.02
N GLY A 96 12.81 -10.17 -5.21
CA GLY A 96 12.32 -9.37 -4.09
C GLY A 96 11.44 -8.17 -4.50
N ARG A 97 11.11 -8.02 -5.79
CA ARG A 97 10.28 -6.94 -6.33
C ARG A 97 9.29 -7.47 -7.35
N VAL A 98 8.22 -6.70 -7.60
CA VAL A 98 7.19 -7.02 -8.61
C VAL A 98 6.86 -5.78 -9.40
N THR A 99 6.88 -5.89 -10.72
CA THR A 99 6.50 -4.82 -11.63
C THR A 99 4.98 -4.81 -11.80
N LEU A 100 4.34 -3.74 -11.33
CA LEU A 100 2.90 -3.49 -11.46
C LEU A 100 2.65 -2.27 -12.35
N PRO A 101 1.44 -2.10 -12.93
CA PRO A 101 1.14 -1.04 -13.90
C PRO A 101 1.54 0.38 -13.49
N ARG A 102 1.48 0.72 -12.20
CA ARG A 102 1.89 2.06 -11.72
C ARG A 102 3.36 2.19 -11.37
N ARG A 103 3.91 1.17 -10.71
CA ARG A 103 5.27 1.18 -10.16
C ARG A 103 5.66 -0.22 -9.71
N SER A 104 6.96 -0.49 -9.67
CA SER A 104 7.45 -1.69 -9.00
C SER A 104 7.31 -1.59 -7.48
N VAL A 105 6.91 -2.68 -6.84
CA VAL A 105 6.72 -2.78 -5.39
C VAL A 105 7.61 -3.87 -4.78
N HIS A 106 7.84 -3.78 -3.47
CA HIS A 106 8.55 -4.83 -2.73
C HIS A 106 7.72 -6.12 -2.68
N ALA A 107 8.36 -7.29 -2.70
CA ALA A 107 7.70 -8.60 -2.64
C ALA A 107 6.74 -8.73 -1.45
N GLY A 108 7.10 -8.20 -0.28
CA GLY A 108 6.21 -8.16 0.89
C GLY A 108 4.92 -7.33 0.71
N VAL A 109 4.88 -6.38 -0.24
CA VAL A 109 3.64 -5.69 -0.62
C VAL A 109 2.81 -6.59 -1.53
N TRP A 110 3.44 -7.25 -2.51
CA TRP A 110 2.78 -8.23 -3.38
C TRP A 110 2.13 -9.36 -2.60
N PHE A 111 2.84 -10.02 -1.69
CA PHE A 111 2.28 -11.11 -0.90
C PHE A 111 1.17 -10.64 0.04
N ARG A 112 1.24 -9.41 0.58
CA ARG A 112 0.13 -8.85 1.36
C ARG A 112 -1.11 -8.59 0.49
N LEU A 113 -0.91 -8.08 -0.73
CA LEU A 113 -1.98 -7.91 -1.71
C LEU A 113 -2.61 -9.25 -2.07
N LEU A 114 -1.80 -10.24 -2.44
CA LEU A 114 -2.28 -11.59 -2.80
C LEU A 114 -3.04 -12.22 -1.62
N ARG A 115 -2.51 -12.12 -0.40
CA ARG A 115 -3.20 -12.60 0.79
C ARG A 115 -4.56 -11.94 1.00
N THR A 116 -4.59 -10.61 0.86
CA THR A 116 -5.83 -9.83 0.96
C THR A 116 -6.84 -10.30 -0.08
N LEU A 117 -6.41 -10.53 -1.32
CA LEU A 117 -7.29 -11.05 -2.37
C LEU A 117 -7.84 -12.44 -2.01
N LEU A 118 -7.00 -13.36 -1.56
CA LEU A 118 -7.42 -14.71 -1.15
C LEU A 118 -8.44 -14.67 0.01
N ASP A 119 -8.22 -13.79 1.00
CA ASP A 119 -9.17 -13.59 2.10
C ASP A 119 -10.47 -12.92 1.60
N GLU A 120 -10.39 -11.99 0.64
CA GLU A 120 -11.54 -11.32 0.04
C GLU A 120 -12.39 -12.29 -0.80
N VAL A 121 -11.80 -13.10 -1.68
CA VAL A 121 -12.55 -14.05 -2.53
C VAL A 121 -13.15 -15.21 -1.73
N SER A 122 -12.59 -15.53 -0.57
CA SER A 122 -13.13 -16.52 0.37
C SER A 122 -14.20 -15.97 1.31
N THR A 123 -14.50 -14.66 1.24
CA THR A 123 -15.50 -14.01 2.09
C THR A 123 -16.91 -14.44 1.72
N SER A 124 -17.76 -14.65 2.74
CA SER A 124 -19.17 -14.97 2.52
C SER A 124 -19.92 -13.78 1.90
N PRO A 125 -20.72 -13.98 0.83
CA PRO A 125 -21.58 -12.94 0.25
C PRO A 125 -22.47 -12.23 1.28
N ALA A 126 -22.92 -12.95 2.32
CA ALA A 126 -23.76 -12.39 3.37
C ALA A 126 -23.02 -11.38 4.29
N LYS A 127 -21.69 -11.37 4.28
CA LYS A 127 -20.85 -10.50 5.13
C LYS A 127 -20.40 -9.21 4.43
N VAL A 128 -20.74 -9.02 3.17
CA VAL A 128 -20.26 -7.89 2.36
C VAL A 128 -21.42 -7.06 1.83
N ARG A 129 -21.15 -5.82 1.40
CA ARG A 129 -22.18 -4.97 0.81
C ARG A 129 -22.60 -5.54 -0.55
N LYS A 130 -23.83 -5.26 -1.00
CA LYS A 130 -24.39 -5.70 -2.30
C LYS A 130 -23.44 -5.47 -3.49
N ARG A 131 -22.72 -4.33 -3.50
CA ARG A 131 -21.74 -4.02 -4.55
C ARG A 131 -20.54 -4.97 -4.55
N SER A 132 -19.99 -5.29 -3.38
CA SER A 132 -18.88 -6.24 -3.25
C SER A 132 -19.35 -7.67 -3.55
N GLN A 133 -20.57 -8.01 -3.15
CA GLN A 133 -21.20 -9.27 -3.53
C GLN A 133 -21.29 -9.42 -5.05
N ALA A 134 -21.74 -8.39 -5.77
CA ALA A 134 -21.81 -8.43 -7.23
C ALA A 134 -20.41 -8.65 -7.86
N VAL A 135 -19.39 -7.95 -7.36
CA VAL A 135 -17.98 -8.15 -7.80
C VAL A 135 -17.51 -9.59 -7.56
N LEU A 136 -17.76 -10.14 -6.36
CA LEU A 136 -17.41 -11.53 -6.05
C LEU A 136 -18.12 -12.52 -6.97
N ASN A 137 -19.41 -12.31 -7.26
CA ASN A 137 -20.15 -13.15 -8.19
C ASN A 137 -19.54 -13.11 -9.59
N THR A 138 -19.23 -11.91 -10.10
CA THR A 138 -18.56 -11.74 -11.41
C THR A 138 -17.21 -12.48 -11.48
N ILE A 139 -16.43 -12.47 -10.39
CA ILE A 139 -15.17 -13.20 -10.32
C ILE A 139 -15.43 -14.71 -10.36
N TRP A 140 -16.30 -15.23 -9.49
CA TRP A 140 -16.55 -16.67 -9.38
C TRP A 140 -17.26 -17.26 -10.60
N GLU A 141 -18.16 -16.51 -11.23
CA GLU A 141 -18.77 -16.85 -12.53
C GLU A 141 -17.70 -17.02 -13.62
N ALA A 142 -16.69 -16.14 -13.64
CA ALA A 142 -15.60 -16.22 -14.61
C ALA A 142 -14.61 -17.37 -14.33
N VAL A 143 -14.48 -17.82 -13.06
CA VAL A 143 -13.73 -19.06 -12.74
C VAL A 143 -14.50 -20.30 -13.20
N GLY A 144 -15.84 -20.24 -13.19
CA GLY A 144 -16.70 -21.39 -13.50
C GLY A 144 -16.82 -22.40 -12.35
N THR A 145 -16.48 -21.99 -11.13
CA THR A 145 -16.59 -22.84 -9.92
C THR A 145 -17.58 -22.22 -8.92
N PRO A 146 -18.13 -23.02 -7.98
CA PRO A 146 -18.99 -22.48 -6.93
C PRO A 146 -18.28 -21.38 -6.14
N ALA A 147 -19.03 -20.36 -5.74
CA ALA A 147 -18.48 -19.25 -4.97
C ALA A 147 -17.68 -19.75 -3.75
N ARG A 148 -16.55 -19.07 -3.48
CA ARG A 148 -15.61 -19.41 -2.40
C ARG A 148 -15.04 -20.83 -2.55
N ALA A 149 -14.90 -21.33 -3.78
CA ALA A 149 -14.51 -22.72 -4.08
C ALA A 149 -15.34 -23.77 -3.33
N GLY A 150 -16.63 -23.48 -3.08
CA GLY A 150 -17.54 -24.38 -2.36
C GLY A 150 -17.41 -24.36 -0.82
N LEU A 151 -16.64 -23.44 -0.24
CA LEU A 151 -16.49 -23.34 1.21
C LEU A 151 -17.81 -22.99 1.92
N SER A 152 -18.25 -23.86 2.82
CA SER A 152 -19.32 -23.56 3.77
C SER A 152 -18.79 -22.68 4.93
N VAL A 153 -17.69 -23.11 5.56
CA VAL A 153 -17.02 -22.43 6.66
C VAL A 153 -15.73 -21.78 6.17
N TRP A 154 -15.44 -20.56 6.63
CA TRP A 154 -14.18 -19.90 6.28
C TRP A 154 -12.98 -20.63 6.91
N ARG A 155 -11.93 -20.80 6.13
CA ARG A 155 -10.64 -21.35 6.53
C ARG A 155 -9.52 -20.52 5.90
N PRO A 156 -8.34 -20.41 6.53
CA PRO A 156 -7.20 -19.80 5.89
C PRO A 156 -6.80 -20.60 4.65
N PHE A 157 -6.27 -19.93 3.63
CA PHE A 157 -5.82 -20.54 2.38
C PHE A 157 -4.92 -21.76 2.58
N GLU A 158 -4.03 -21.70 3.56
CA GLU A 158 -3.08 -22.77 3.89
C GLU A 158 -3.75 -24.04 4.44
N ALA A 159 -4.99 -23.94 4.92
CA ALA A 159 -5.78 -25.05 5.45
C ALA A 159 -6.82 -25.60 4.45
N LEU A 160 -6.81 -25.08 3.22
CA LEU A 160 -7.65 -25.57 2.13
C LEU A 160 -7.01 -26.83 1.50
N ASP A 161 -7.85 -27.67 0.90
CA ASP A 161 -7.35 -28.72 0.02
C ASP A 161 -6.81 -28.13 -1.29
N ARG A 162 -6.20 -28.98 -2.12
CA ARG A 162 -5.51 -28.52 -3.33
C ARG A 162 -6.47 -27.87 -4.31
N ASP A 163 -7.59 -28.53 -4.62
CA ASP A 163 -8.55 -28.05 -5.61
C ASP A 163 -9.13 -26.69 -5.19
N GLN A 164 -9.39 -26.51 -3.90
CA GLN A 164 -9.79 -25.24 -3.33
C GLN A 164 -8.68 -24.18 -3.44
N GLN A 165 -7.42 -24.52 -3.17
CA GLN A 165 -6.30 -23.59 -3.36
C GLN A 165 -6.17 -23.15 -4.83
N GLU A 166 -6.32 -24.07 -5.78
CA GLU A 166 -6.29 -23.77 -7.20
C GLU A 166 -7.43 -22.83 -7.60
N ALA A 167 -8.66 -23.13 -7.19
CA ALA A 167 -9.82 -22.29 -7.47
C ALA A 167 -9.67 -20.87 -6.87
N MET A 168 -9.09 -20.76 -5.66
CA MET A 168 -8.85 -19.46 -5.02
C MET A 168 -7.76 -18.65 -5.74
N LEU A 169 -6.69 -19.30 -6.22
CA LEU A 169 -5.65 -18.64 -7.01
C LEU A 169 -6.16 -18.22 -8.39
N GLN A 170 -7.00 -19.04 -9.04
CA GLN A 170 -7.70 -18.65 -10.26
C GLN A 170 -8.61 -17.45 -10.03
N ALA A 171 -9.41 -17.45 -8.96
CA ALA A 171 -10.23 -16.30 -8.59
C ALA A 171 -9.38 -15.03 -8.36
N ALA A 172 -8.22 -15.16 -7.71
CA ALA A 172 -7.30 -14.05 -7.50
C ALA A 172 -6.70 -13.54 -8.84
N ALA A 173 -6.30 -14.44 -9.74
CA ALA A 173 -5.80 -14.10 -11.08
C ALA A 173 -6.85 -13.31 -11.88
N ILE A 174 -8.08 -13.79 -11.90
CA ILE A 174 -9.21 -13.11 -12.54
C ILE A 174 -9.46 -11.74 -11.91
N ALA A 175 -9.45 -11.62 -10.59
CA ALA A 175 -9.67 -10.36 -9.89
C ALA A 175 -8.58 -9.33 -10.24
N VAL A 176 -7.32 -9.75 -10.32
CA VAL A 176 -6.20 -8.89 -10.74
C VAL A 176 -6.40 -8.43 -12.18
N ARG A 177 -6.67 -9.36 -13.11
CA ARG A 177 -6.93 -9.03 -14.52
C ARG A 177 -8.11 -8.08 -14.67
N GLN A 178 -9.23 -8.35 -14.02
CA GLN A 178 -10.44 -7.52 -14.10
C GLN A 178 -10.23 -6.13 -13.48
N THR A 179 -9.35 -6.02 -12.48
CA THR A 179 -8.95 -4.71 -11.94
C THR A 179 -8.10 -3.95 -12.95
N GLU A 180 -7.13 -4.62 -13.57
CA GLU A 180 -6.25 -4.06 -14.60
C GLU A 180 -7.03 -3.54 -15.81
N THR A 181 -8.03 -4.29 -16.26
CA THR A 181 -8.89 -3.91 -17.40
C THR A 181 -10.03 -2.97 -17.02
N GLY A 182 -10.18 -2.62 -15.73
CA GLY A 182 -11.23 -1.74 -15.25
C GLY A 182 -12.64 -2.34 -15.20
N VAL A 183 -12.78 -3.65 -15.43
CA VAL A 183 -14.05 -4.39 -15.27
C VAL A 183 -14.55 -4.32 -13.82
N ILE A 184 -13.62 -4.42 -12.86
CA ILE A 184 -13.92 -4.22 -11.44
C ILE A 184 -13.06 -3.10 -10.86
N ILE A 185 -13.61 -2.38 -9.88
CA ILE A 185 -12.89 -1.32 -9.19
C ILE A 185 -12.34 -1.86 -7.87
N ALA A 186 -11.01 -1.96 -7.78
CA ALA A 186 -10.34 -2.33 -6.53
C ALA A 186 -10.36 -1.14 -5.54
N ARG A 187 -11.23 -1.22 -4.54
CA ARG A 187 -11.44 -0.17 -3.53
C ARG A 187 -10.50 -0.25 -2.31
N GLY A 188 -9.60 -1.23 -2.28
CA GLY A 188 -8.63 -1.39 -1.21
C GLY A 188 -7.47 -0.40 -1.35
N THR A 189 -6.70 -0.20 -0.29
CA THR A 189 -5.55 0.74 -0.26
C THR A 189 -4.47 0.40 -1.30
N LEU A 190 -4.31 -0.88 -1.64
CA LEU A 190 -3.37 -1.36 -2.65
C LEU A 190 -4.00 -1.53 -4.04
N GLY A 191 -5.33 -1.41 -4.16
CA GLY A 191 -6.06 -1.56 -5.42
C GLY A 191 -5.55 -0.68 -6.56
N PRO A 192 -5.23 0.61 -6.31
CA PRO A 192 -4.69 1.48 -7.35
C PRO A 192 -3.41 0.96 -8.00
N LEU A 193 -2.59 0.15 -7.32
CA LEU A 193 -1.34 -0.39 -7.89
C LEU A 193 -1.58 -1.27 -9.13
N LEU A 194 -2.78 -1.87 -9.24
CA LEU A 194 -3.18 -2.74 -10.34
C LEU A 194 -3.80 -1.97 -11.52
N THR A 195 -3.96 -0.65 -11.43
CA THR A 195 -4.53 0.14 -12.52
C THR A 195 -3.47 1.08 -13.06
N SER A 196 -3.45 1.31 -14.38
CA SER A 196 -2.53 2.31 -14.97
C SER A 196 -2.66 3.65 -14.26
N LEU A 197 -1.55 4.39 -14.17
CA LEU A 197 -1.58 5.73 -13.62
C LEU A 197 -2.49 6.58 -14.51
N PRO A 198 -3.56 7.20 -13.98
CA PRO A 198 -4.37 8.09 -14.78
C PRO A 198 -3.51 9.24 -15.28
N TYR A 199 -3.72 9.63 -16.53
CA TYR A 199 -3.07 10.82 -17.09
C TYR A 199 -3.34 12.00 -16.17
N GLN A 200 -2.28 12.57 -15.60
CA GLN A 200 -2.34 13.85 -14.94
C GLN A 200 -1.94 14.88 -16.00
N PRO A 201 -2.87 15.78 -16.40
CA PRO A 201 -2.52 16.90 -17.25
C PRO A 201 -1.32 17.60 -16.63
N VAL A 202 -0.21 17.60 -17.34
CA VAL A 202 0.91 18.47 -16.99
C VAL A 202 0.36 19.88 -17.17
N ASP A 203 0.27 20.63 -16.07
CA ASP A 203 -0.14 22.02 -16.13
C ASP A 203 0.75 22.70 -17.16
N ALA A 204 0.16 23.30 -18.20
CA ALA A 204 0.91 23.82 -19.36
C ALA A 204 1.80 25.02 -19.01
N GLY A 205 1.92 25.33 -17.71
CA GLY A 205 2.27 26.63 -17.17
C GLY A 205 1.14 27.61 -17.44
N ALA A 206 0.83 28.46 -16.47
CA ALA A 206 0.27 29.75 -16.83
C ALA A 206 1.26 30.43 -17.80
N PRO A 207 0.80 31.17 -18.84
CA PRO A 207 1.69 32.04 -19.58
C PRO A 207 2.46 32.86 -18.55
N ALA A 208 3.79 32.93 -18.71
CA ALA A 208 4.65 33.65 -17.77
C ALA A 208 3.99 35.00 -17.49
N LEU A 209 3.54 35.21 -16.23
CA LEU A 209 3.19 36.54 -15.77
C LEU A 209 4.38 37.43 -16.15
N PRO A 210 4.14 38.68 -16.60
CA PRO A 210 5.23 39.62 -16.88
C PRO A 210 6.21 39.49 -15.72
N THR A 211 7.43 39.08 -16.02
CA THR A 211 8.44 38.76 -15.01
C THR A 211 8.54 39.97 -14.11
N VAL A 212 7.84 39.94 -12.97
CA VAL A 212 8.17 40.79 -11.87
C VAL A 212 9.60 40.37 -11.58
N PRO A 213 10.59 41.26 -11.75
CA PRO A 213 11.96 40.90 -11.49
C PRO A 213 11.96 40.23 -10.11
N PRO A 214 12.59 39.05 -9.98
CA PRO A 214 12.65 38.38 -8.69
C PRO A 214 13.09 39.44 -7.68
N PRO A 215 12.43 39.54 -6.51
CA PRO A 215 12.96 40.40 -5.47
C PRO A 215 14.45 40.04 -5.33
N PRO A 216 15.33 41.04 -5.23
CA PRO A 216 16.76 40.79 -5.14
C PRO A 216 16.99 39.68 -4.11
N PRO A 217 17.89 38.71 -4.38
CA PRO A 217 18.12 37.61 -3.47
C PRO A 217 18.21 38.18 -2.07
N ALA A 218 17.28 37.78 -1.19
CA ALA A 218 17.27 38.26 0.18
C ALA A 218 18.71 38.15 0.68
N ALA A 219 19.27 39.28 1.12
CA ALA A 219 20.65 39.31 1.57
C ALA A 219 20.83 38.09 2.47
N ARG A 220 21.80 37.22 2.14
CA ARG A 220 22.09 36.07 2.99
C ARG A 220 22.56 36.66 4.32
N HIS A 221 21.64 36.82 5.26
CA HIS A 221 21.98 37.22 6.61
C HIS A 221 22.93 36.16 7.14
N SER A 222 24.10 36.59 7.60
CA SER A 222 24.98 35.65 8.28
C SER A 222 24.22 35.11 9.50
N PRO A 223 24.52 33.88 9.97
CA PRO A 223 23.94 33.38 11.21
C PRO A 223 24.10 34.33 12.40
N ALA A 224 25.15 35.17 12.39
CA ALA A 224 25.38 36.20 13.39
C ALA A 224 24.41 37.40 13.27
N ASP A 225 24.06 37.82 12.04
CA ASP A 225 23.10 38.91 11.81
C ASP A 225 21.68 38.49 12.23
N LEU A 226 21.33 37.22 12.05
CA LEU A 226 20.05 36.68 12.49
C LEU A 226 19.96 36.62 14.03
N ASP A 227 21.05 36.21 14.70
CA ASP A 227 21.12 36.19 16.17
C ASP A 227 21.03 37.60 16.77
N ALA A 228 21.69 38.58 16.15
CA ALA A 228 21.59 39.99 16.54
C ALA A 228 20.17 40.54 16.35
N ALA A 229 19.56 40.32 15.18
CA ALA A 229 18.20 40.77 14.90
C ALA A 229 17.16 40.13 15.84
N LEU A 230 17.32 38.85 16.19
CA LEU A 230 16.47 38.19 17.17
C LEU A 230 16.61 38.83 18.55
N LYS A 231 17.84 39.07 19.02
CA LYS A 231 18.09 39.77 20.29
C LYS A 231 17.46 41.16 20.31
N ASP A 232 17.62 41.94 19.25
CA ASP A 232 17.04 43.29 19.14
C ASP A 232 15.51 43.26 19.22
N VAL A 233 14.87 42.28 18.58
CA VAL A 233 13.41 42.09 18.64
C VAL A 233 12.96 41.75 20.07
N PHE A 234 13.69 40.89 20.78
CA PHE A 234 13.38 40.57 22.18
C PHE A 234 13.65 41.72 23.14
N GLU A 235 14.69 42.53 22.92
CA GLU A 235 14.92 43.75 23.71
C GLU A 235 13.82 44.81 23.44
N ALA A 236 13.42 45.00 22.19
CA ALA A 236 12.33 45.90 21.83
C ALA A 236 11.01 45.48 22.51
N ALA A 237 10.72 44.17 22.53
CA ALA A 237 9.54 43.61 23.19
C ALA A 237 9.46 43.88 24.70
N LYS A 238 10.57 44.17 25.38
CA LYS A 238 10.54 44.56 26.80
C LYS A 238 9.95 45.95 27.02
N THR A 239 9.92 46.79 25.99
CA THR A 239 9.44 48.18 26.06
C THR A 239 8.25 48.48 25.14
N ASP A 240 7.97 47.61 24.16
CA ASP A 240 6.84 47.73 23.24
C ASP A 240 5.89 46.53 23.34
N GLN A 241 4.67 46.81 23.82
CA GLN A 241 3.59 45.84 23.93
C GLN A 241 3.20 45.23 22.57
N THR A 242 3.31 45.97 21.47
CA THR A 242 2.96 45.48 20.14
C THR A 242 3.92 44.40 19.68
N THR A 243 5.23 44.65 19.83
CA THR A 243 6.28 43.68 19.53
C THR A 243 6.19 42.44 20.42
N ALA A 244 5.94 42.60 21.73
CA ALA A 244 5.76 41.47 22.64
C ALA A 244 4.57 40.56 22.23
N ARG A 245 3.44 41.15 21.86
CA ARG A 245 2.26 40.41 21.37
C ARG A 245 2.50 39.71 20.04
N TRP A 246 3.25 40.36 19.16
CA TRP A 246 3.63 39.77 17.87
C TRP A 246 4.53 38.54 18.07
N ILE A 247 5.53 38.60 18.96
CA ILE A 247 6.37 37.43 19.32
C ILE A 247 5.51 36.29 19.86
N LEU A 248 4.60 36.58 20.80
CA LEU A 248 3.69 35.57 21.33
C LEU A 248 2.82 34.95 20.23
N GLN A 249 2.32 35.75 19.28
CA GLN A 249 1.57 35.24 18.14
C GLN A 249 2.41 34.30 17.27
N CYS A 250 3.67 34.66 16.99
CA CYS A 250 4.60 33.83 16.23
C CYS A 250 4.85 32.46 16.88
N LEU A 251 4.88 32.37 18.20
CA LEU A 251 5.09 31.11 18.91
C LEU A 251 3.80 30.29 19.07
N THR A 252 2.65 30.95 19.16
CA THR A 252 1.40 30.31 19.57
C THR A 252 0.37 30.08 18.46
N TRP A 253 0.57 30.62 17.25
CA TRP A 253 -0.43 30.54 16.16
C TRP A 253 -0.85 29.12 15.73
N ARG A 254 0.01 28.12 15.95
CA ARG A 254 -0.31 26.70 15.67
C ARG A 254 -0.77 25.92 16.90
N LEU A 255 -0.75 26.53 18.08
CA LEU A 255 -1.21 25.88 19.29
C LEU A 255 -2.74 25.81 19.28
N ARG A 256 -3.27 24.74 19.87
CA ARG A 256 -4.71 24.44 19.96
C ARG A 256 -5.16 24.15 21.39
N SER A 257 -4.29 24.41 22.36
CA SER A 257 -4.50 24.11 23.78
C SER A 257 -4.08 25.31 24.61
N THR A 258 -4.92 25.69 25.57
CA THR A 258 -4.63 26.72 26.57
C THR A 258 -3.38 26.33 27.38
N ALA A 259 -3.29 25.10 27.89
CA ALA A 259 -2.11 24.63 28.60
C ALA A 259 -0.79 24.69 27.78
N ALA A 260 -0.85 24.68 26.45
CA ALA A 260 0.33 24.92 25.61
C ALA A 260 0.63 26.41 25.45
N PHE A 261 -0.41 27.23 25.27
CA PHE A 261 -0.28 28.69 25.22
C PHE A 261 0.33 29.26 26.51
N GLU A 262 -0.16 28.85 27.68
CA GLU A 262 0.34 29.32 28.98
C GLU A 262 1.81 28.98 29.20
N ARG A 263 2.26 27.80 28.72
CA ARG A 263 3.67 27.43 28.79
C ARG A 263 4.56 28.34 27.96
N GLU A 264 4.14 28.68 26.73
CA GLU A 264 4.89 29.63 25.90
C GLU A 264 4.87 31.05 26.50
N ARG A 265 3.72 31.49 27.02
CA ARG A 265 3.58 32.77 27.71
C ARG A 265 4.50 32.84 28.94
N GLU A 266 4.51 31.80 29.76
CA GLU A 266 5.37 31.72 30.96
C GLU A 266 6.85 31.67 30.58
N ALA A 267 7.21 30.97 29.51
CA ALA A 267 8.59 30.95 29.00
C ALA A 267 9.05 32.36 28.56
N LEU A 268 8.19 33.14 27.89
CA LEU A 268 8.51 34.52 27.50
C LEU A 268 8.71 35.44 28.71
N ILE A 269 7.92 35.27 29.77
CA ILE A 269 8.05 36.07 31.00
C ILE A 269 9.33 35.68 31.76
N THR A 270 9.56 34.38 31.95
CA THR A 270 10.64 33.88 32.81
C THR A 270 12.01 33.87 32.13
N THR A 271 12.06 33.49 30.85
CA THR A 271 13.32 33.28 30.13
C THR A 271 13.71 34.50 29.30
N CYS A 272 12.72 35.21 28.73
CA CYS A 272 12.95 36.40 27.91
C CYS A 272 12.71 37.72 28.67
N ALA A 273 12.29 37.65 29.94
CA ALA A 273 12.02 38.79 30.79
C ALA A 273 11.01 39.79 30.19
N LEU A 274 10.01 39.30 29.44
CA LEU A 274 8.97 40.16 28.89
C LEU A 274 7.95 40.54 30.00
N PRO A 275 7.49 41.80 30.05
CA PRO A 275 6.48 42.24 31.01
C PRO A 275 5.17 41.46 30.83
N ALA A 276 4.64 40.91 31.94
CA ALA A 276 3.45 40.07 31.89
C ALA A 276 2.21 40.84 31.42
N GLU A 277 2.15 42.14 31.72
CA GLU A 277 1.11 43.08 31.30
C GLU A 277 1.07 43.31 29.78
N PHE A 278 2.15 42.99 29.06
CA PHE A 278 2.16 43.11 27.60
C PHE A 278 1.52 41.91 26.91
N LEU A 279 1.48 40.75 27.58
CA LEU A 279 1.03 39.49 27.02
C LEU A 279 -0.40 39.14 27.47
N PRO A 280 -1.35 38.90 26.56
CA PRO A 280 -2.71 38.51 26.91
C PRO A 280 -2.75 37.18 27.66
N GLU A 281 -3.78 36.97 28.47
CA GLU A 281 -4.07 35.67 29.09
C GLU A 281 -4.79 34.74 28.10
N ALA A 282 -4.76 33.41 28.30
CA ALA A 282 -5.42 32.47 27.37
C ALA A 282 -6.90 32.76 27.11
N HIS A 283 -7.62 33.31 28.09
CA HIS A 283 -9.03 33.62 27.93
C HIS A 283 -9.27 34.82 26.99
N GLU A 284 -8.24 35.64 26.76
CA GLU A 284 -8.23 36.77 25.83
C GLU A 284 -7.64 36.40 24.46
N TRP A 285 -7.12 35.17 24.32
CA TRP A 285 -6.44 34.71 23.13
C TRP A 285 -7.37 33.97 22.16
N ASP A 286 -7.47 34.49 20.94
CA ASP A 286 -8.26 33.87 19.87
C ASP A 286 -7.42 32.87 19.06
N PHE A 287 -7.61 31.58 19.33
CA PHE A 287 -6.95 30.46 18.66
C PHE A 287 -7.32 30.28 17.18
N SER A 288 -8.30 31.04 16.68
CA SER A 288 -8.74 31.02 15.28
C SER A 288 -8.15 32.15 14.44
N ARG A 289 -7.27 32.99 15.01
CA ARG A 289 -6.60 34.07 14.28
C ARG A 289 -5.63 33.54 13.21
N PRO A 290 -5.56 34.20 12.03
CA PRO A 290 -4.56 33.89 11.02
C PRO A 290 -3.13 34.09 11.56
N GLY A 291 -2.16 33.37 11.00
CA GLY A 291 -0.76 33.51 11.38
C GLY A 291 -0.23 34.93 11.16
N PRO A 292 0.87 35.32 11.82
CA PRO A 292 1.44 36.68 11.78
C PRO A 292 1.87 37.16 10.38
N PHE A 293 1.85 36.27 9.39
CA PHE A 293 2.19 36.55 7.99
C PHE A 293 0.99 36.38 7.02
N GLY A 294 -0.24 36.32 7.52
CA GLY A 294 -1.44 36.15 6.68
C GLY A 294 -1.61 34.73 6.11
N ILE A 295 -0.95 33.75 6.72
CA ILE A 295 -0.96 32.34 6.30
C ILE A 295 -1.98 31.59 7.17
N LEU A 296 -2.96 30.93 6.53
CA LEU A 296 -3.91 29.99 7.15
C LEU A 296 -3.30 28.60 7.26
#